data_AF-A0A2D6CY85-F1
#
_entry.id   AF-A0A2D6CY85-F1
#
_cell.length_a   1.000
_cell.length_b   1.000
_cell.length_c   1.000
_cell.angle_alpha   90.00
_cell.angle_beta   90.00
_cell.angle_gamma   90.00
#
_symmetry.space_group_name_H-M   'P 1'
#
loop_
_entity.id
_entity.type
_entity.pdbx_description
1 polymer ?
#
loop_
_entity_poly.entity_id
_entity_poly.type
_entity_poly.pdbx_seq_one_letter_code
_entity_poly.pdbx_strand_id
1 'polypeptide(L)'
;MEKVRRLVSLLQSGIDEYDAASVTLQEERLKYLRLSLTDAFGRDENTSKASWLAHLQALENSLSSRLNAMRQAVVNVGIEMQPELDEGIRALAALGPTDEPEEPETPTEQDKV
;
A
#
# COMPACT_ATOMS: atom_id res chain seq x y z
N MET A 1 -17.55 -4.20 -2.27
CA MET A 1 -16.46 -5.21 -2.21
C MET A 1 -15.63 -5.31 -3.49
N GLU A 2 -16.20 -5.14 -4.69
CA GLU A 2 -15.44 -5.30 -5.95
C GLU A 2 -14.30 -4.27 -6.13
N LYS A 3 -14.54 -3.00 -5.75
CA LYS A 3 -13.50 -1.93 -5.75
C LYS A 3 -12.26 -2.31 -4.92
N VAL A 4 -12.48 -2.86 -3.73
CA VAL A 4 -11.41 -3.34 -2.84
C VAL A 4 -10.68 -4.53 -3.46
N ARG A 5 -11.41 -5.52 -4.01
CA ARG A 5 -10.80 -6.68 -4.66
C ARG A 5 -9.90 -6.27 -5.83
N ARG A 6 -10.37 -5.33 -6.66
CA ARG A 6 -9.60 -4.79 -7.78
C ARG A 6 -8.36 -4.04 -7.30
N LEU A 7 -8.47 -3.22 -6.25
CA LEU A 7 -7.33 -2.52 -5.65
C LEU A 7 -6.27 -3.52 -5.16
N VAL A 8 -6.69 -4.57 -4.44
CA VAL A 8 -5.76 -5.60 -3.93
C VAL A 8 -5.01 -6.27 -5.09
N SER A 9 -5.70 -6.64 -6.18
CA SER A 9 -5.06 -7.24 -7.34
C SER A 9 -4.05 -6.28 -8.01
N LEU A 10 -4.38 -4.99 -8.11
CA LEU A 10 -3.48 -3.98 -8.67
C LEU A 10 -2.25 -3.78 -7.79
N LEU A 11 -2.45 -3.68 -6.47
CA LEU A 11 -1.37 -3.50 -5.51
C LEU A 11 -0.43 -4.70 -5.49
N GLN A 12 -0.95 -5.93 -5.60
CA GLN A 12 -0.09 -7.10 -5.67
C GLN A 12 0.87 -7.04 -6.86
N SER A 13 0.34 -6.74 -8.07
CA SER A 13 1.19 -6.56 -9.24
C SER A 13 2.21 -5.43 -9.07
N GLY A 14 1.79 -4.32 -8.45
CA GLY A 14 2.67 -3.19 -8.17
C GLY A 14 3.80 -3.52 -7.18
N ILE A 15 3.51 -4.34 -6.17
CA ILE A 15 4.49 -4.83 -5.19
C ILE A 15 5.48 -5.77 -5.86
N ASP A 16 5.02 -6.73 -6.66
CA ASP A 16 5.89 -7.67 -7.36
C ASP A 16 6.88 -6.94 -8.28
N GLU A 17 6.41 -5.93 -9.01
CA GLU A 17 7.27 -5.08 -9.86
C GLU A 17 8.23 -4.21 -9.04
N TYR A 18 7.80 -3.69 -7.89
CA TYR A 18 8.64 -2.91 -6.99
C TYR A 18 9.77 -3.77 -6.43
N ASP A 19 9.47 -4.99 -5.99
CA ASP A 19 10.46 -5.92 -5.43
C ASP A 19 11.50 -6.32 -6.47
N ALA A 20 11.08 -6.64 -7.70
CA ALA A 20 11.99 -6.94 -8.81
C ALA A 20 12.94 -5.76 -9.12
N ALA A 21 12.40 -4.53 -9.15
CA ALA A 21 13.21 -3.33 -9.36
C ALA A 21 14.14 -3.03 -8.18
N SER A 22 13.73 -3.36 -6.95
CA SER A 22 14.54 -3.20 -5.73
C SER A 22 15.75 -4.14 -5.76
N VAL A 23 15.56 -5.40 -6.15
CA VAL A 23 16.65 -6.36 -6.35
C VAL A 23 17.64 -5.84 -7.40
N THR A 24 17.13 -5.36 -8.54
CA THR A 24 17.96 -4.79 -9.61
C THR A 24 18.81 -3.62 -9.09
N LEU A 25 18.23 -2.69 -8.33
CA LEU A 25 18.98 -1.57 -7.74
C LEU A 25 20.08 -2.06 -6.78
N GLN A 26 19.81 -3.08 -5.96
CA GLN A 26 20.82 -3.63 -5.05
C GLN A 26 21.99 -4.27 -5.82
N GLU A 27 21.70 -5.00 -6.90
CA GLU A 27 22.72 -5.57 -7.77
C GLU A 27 23.59 -4.49 -8.44
N GLU A 28 22.97 -3.44 -8.98
CA GLU A 28 23.70 -2.32 -9.59
C GLU A 28 24.53 -1.53 -8.57
N ARG A 29 24.02 -1.34 -7.34
CA ARG A 29 24.80 -0.73 -6.24
C ARG A 29 26.02 -1.57 -5.90
N LEU A 30 25.89 -2.90 -5.86
CA LEU A 30 27.02 -3.79 -5.59
C LEU A 30 28.06 -3.75 -6.72
N LYS A 31 27.61 -3.69 -7.98
CA LYS A 31 28.50 -3.50 -9.14
C LYS A 31 29.27 -2.18 -9.04
N TYR A 32 28.58 -1.09 -8.73
CA TYR A 32 29.21 0.22 -8.50
C TYR A 32 30.27 0.17 -7.40
N LEU A 33 29.97 -0.44 -6.25
CA LEU A 33 30.94 -0.60 -5.16
C LEU A 33 32.17 -1.39 -5.61
N ARG A 34 31.98 -2.50 -6.34
CA ARG A 34 33.08 -3.29 -6.89
C ARG A 34 33.96 -2.44 -7.81
N LEU A 35 33.37 -1.73 -8.76
CA LEU A 35 34.10 -0.85 -9.68
C LEU A 35 34.88 0.24 -8.93
N SER A 36 34.29 0.80 -7.88
CA SER A 36 34.93 1.82 -7.03
C SER A 36 36.12 1.27 -6.23
N LEU A 37 36.05 0.03 -5.75
CA LEU A 37 37.14 -0.60 -5.02
C LEU A 37 38.31 -0.99 -5.93
N THR A 38 38.02 -1.36 -7.18
CA THR A 38 39.03 -1.78 -8.15
C THR A 38 39.60 -0.66 -9.02
N ASP A 39 39.18 0.59 -8.77
CA ASP A 39 39.47 1.77 -9.59
C ASP A 39 39.31 1.49 -11.10
N ALA A 40 38.17 0.86 -11.43
CA ALA A 40 37.89 0.35 -12.77
C ALA A 40 36.99 1.28 -13.59
N PHE A 41 36.54 2.40 -13.00
CA PHE A 41 35.75 3.40 -13.73
C PHE A 41 36.57 4.06 -14.83
N GLY A 42 35.97 4.28 -16.00
CA GLY A 42 36.61 4.98 -17.12
C GLY A 42 37.66 4.19 -17.89
N ARG A 43 37.75 2.87 -17.70
CA ARG A 43 38.52 1.98 -18.60
C ARG A 43 37.82 1.74 -19.93
N ASP A 44 36.55 2.12 -20.00
CA ASP A 44 35.65 2.08 -21.13
C ASP A 44 34.90 3.43 -21.21
N GLU A 45 34.70 3.95 -22.43
CA GLU A 45 34.21 5.33 -22.66
C GLU A 45 32.82 5.63 -22.04
N ASN A 46 32.07 4.61 -21.65
CA ASN A 46 30.72 4.71 -21.08
C ASN A 46 30.60 4.42 -19.57
N THR A 47 31.69 4.27 -18.83
CA THR A 47 31.67 3.88 -17.40
C THR A 47 32.29 4.94 -16.49
N SER A 48 32.10 6.22 -16.78
CA SER A 48 32.48 7.26 -15.82
C SER A 48 31.71 7.07 -14.52
N LYS A 49 32.35 7.36 -13.38
CA LYS A 49 31.72 7.31 -12.06
C LYS A 49 30.45 8.16 -11.98
N ALA A 50 30.44 9.31 -12.67
CA ALA A 50 29.29 10.20 -12.75
C ALA A 50 28.11 9.57 -13.50
N SER A 51 28.36 8.90 -14.63
CA SER A 51 27.32 8.18 -15.38
C SER A 51 26.69 7.07 -14.55
N TRP A 52 27.51 6.32 -13.81
CA TRP A 52 27.04 5.29 -12.89
C TRP A 52 26.15 5.84 -11.76
N LEU A 53 26.56 6.95 -11.12
CA LEU A 53 25.73 7.58 -10.09
C LEU A 53 24.40 8.08 -10.66
N ALA A 54 24.41 8.65 -11.86
CA ALA A 54 23.18 9.06 -12.53
C ALA A 54 22.26 7.86 -12.84
N HIS A 55 22.83 6.72 -13.25
CA HIS A 55 22.08 5.48 -13.48
C HIS A 55 21.43 4.96 -12.18
N LEU A 56 22.19 4.89 -11.08
CA LEU A 56 21.66 4.48 -9.78
C LEU A 56 20.54 5.41 -9.29
N GLN A 57 20.72 6.73 -9.46
CA GLN A 57 19.68 7.71 -9.12
C GLN A 57 18.40 7.50 -9.95
N ALA A 58 18.53 7.17 -11.23
CA ALA A 58 17.37 6.90 -12.08
C ALA A 58 16.59 5.66 -11.60
N LEU A 59 17.29 4.61 -11.16
CA LEU A 59 16.66 3.42 -10.57
C LEU A 59 15.95 3.74 -9.24
N GLU A 60 16.57 4.54 -8.37
CA GLU A 60 15.97 5.00 -7.11
C GLU A 60 14.72 5.86 -7.34
N ASN A 61 14.78 6.77 -8.31
CA ASN A 61 13.65 7.61 -8.70
C ASN A 61 12.49 6.77 -9.25
N SER A 62 12.80 5.73 -10.05
CA SER A 62 11.81 4.79 -10.58
C SER A 62 11.09 4.04 -9.44
N LEU A 63 11.82 3.53 -8.45
CA LEU A 63 11.21 2.89 -7.26
C LEU A 63 10.31 3.84 -6.48
N SER A 64 10.78 5.08 -6.27
CA SER A 64 10.01 6.11 -5.57
C SER A 64 8.71 6.45 -6.32
N SER A 65 8.77 6.52 -7.65
CA SER A 65 7.60 6.74 -8.51
C SER A 65 6.57 5.60 -8.38
N ARG A 66 7.02 4.34 -8.42
CA ARG A 66 6.17 3.16 -8.24
C ARG A 66 5.47 3.15 -6.88
N LEU A 67 6.23 3.41 -5.81
CA LEU A 67 5.68 3.53 -4.45
C LEU A 67 4.60 4.61 -4.36
N ASN A 68 4.86 5.79 -4.95
CA ASN A 68 3.91 6.89 -4.97
C ASN A 68 2.66 6.55 -5.78
N ALA A 69 2.79 5.85 -6.91
CA ALA A 69 1.65 5.40 -7.70
C ALA A 69 0.76 4.43 -6.90
N MET A 70 1.34 3.47 -6.18
CA MET A 70 0.59 2.56 -5.31
C MET A 70 -0.12 3.30 -4.17
N ARG A 71 0.56 4.24 -3.50
CA ARG A 71 -0.06 5.09 -2.47
C ARG A 71 -1.24 5.90 -3.03
N GLN A 72 -1.07 6.47 -4.22
CA GLN A 72 -2.13 7.24 -4.87
C GLN A 72 -3.33 6.35 -5.24
N ALA A 73 -3.09 5.12 -5.70
CA ALA A 73 -4.15 4.17 -6.00
C ALA A 73 -5.01 3.86 -4.75
N VAL A 74 -4.37 3.67 -3.59
CA VAL A 74 -5.09 3.47 -2.31
C VAL A 74 -5.94 4.68 -1.96
N VAL A 75 -5.36 5.89 -2.04
CA VAL A 75 -6.08 7.14 -1.75
C VAL A 75 -7.27 7.32 -2.68
N ASN A 76 -7.09 7.10 -3.98
CA ASN A 76 -8.14 7.25 -4.98
C ASN A 76 -9.31 6.31 -4.70
N VAL A 77 -9.04 5.03 -4.43
CA VAL A 77 -10.10 4.06 -4.11
C VAL A 77 -10.81 4.41 -2.80
N GLY A 78 -10.09 4.92 -1.80
CA GLY A 78 -10.70 5.45 -0.58
C GLY A 78 -11.69 6.58 -0.86
N ILE A 79 -11.31 7.55 -1.69
CA ILE A 79 -12.17 8.65 -2.14
C ILE A 79 -13.40 8.11 -2.90
N GLU A 80 -13.20 7.15 -3.80
CA GLU A 80 -14.28 6.53 -4.58
C GLU A 80 -15.28 5.72 -3.74
N MET A 81 -14.86 5.23 -2.57
CA MET A 81 -15.71 4.46 -1.66
C MET A 81 -16.41 5.34 -0.62
N GLN A 82 -15.95 6.57 -0.41
CA GLN A 82 -16.49 7.46 0.61
C GLN A 82 -18.02 7.65 0.53
N PRO A 83 -18.65 7.85 -0.65
CA PRO A 83 -20.10 8.02 -0.71
C PRO A 83 -20.89 6.79 -0.25
N GLU A 84 -20.43 5.59 -0.60
CA GLU A 84 -21.05 4.31 -0.20
C GLU A 84 -20.93 4.10 1.31
N LEU A 85 -19.79 4.49 1.89
CA LEU A 85 -19.55 4.42 3.33
C LEU A 85 -20.45 5.41 4.08
N ASP A 86 -20.54 6.64 3.60
CA ASP A 86 -21.39 7.69 4.21
C ASP A 86 -22.87 7.28 4.16
N GLU A 87 -23.32 6.67 3.06
CA GLU A 87 -24.68 6.13 2.93
C GLU A 87 -24.95 4.98 3.90
N GLY A 88 -24.01 4.03 4.03
CA GLY A 88 -24.10 2.95 5.01
C GLY A 88 -24.18 3.45 6.46
N ILE A 89 -23.38 4.46 6.80
CA ILE A 89 -23.42 5.09 8.13
C ILE A 89 -24.78 5.75 8.40
N ARG A 90 -25.34 6.47 7.40
CA ARG A 90 -26.68 7.06 7.52
C ARG A 90 -27.77 6.00 7.67
N ALA A 91 -27.69 4.92 6.91
CA ALA A 91 -28.63 3.80 7.01
C ALA A 91 -28.59 3.16 8.40
N LEU A 92 -27.40 2.93 8.95
CA LEU A 92 -27.23 2.43 10.32
C LEU A 92 -27.79 3.40 11.37
N ALA A 93 -27.52 4.70 11.23
CA ALA A 93 -28.07 5.71 12.14
C ALA A 93 -29.61 5.79 12.08
N ALA A 94 -30.19 5.52 10.91
CA ALA A 94 -31.64 5.50 10.71
C ALA A 94 -32.34 4.27 11.32
N LEU A 95 -31.60 3.20 11.63
CA LEU A 95 -32.15 2.02 12.32
C LEU A 95 -32.45 2.27 13.80
N GLY A 96 -32.00 3.40 14.37
CA GLY A 96 -32.19 3.74 15.78
C GLY A 96 -31.39 2.83 16.74
N PRO A 97 -31.38 3.13 18.05
CA PRO A 97 -30.82 2.21 19.04
C PRO A 97 -31.62 0.90 19.03
N THR A 98 -30.94 -0.24 18.87
CA THR A 98 -31.57 -1.57 18.79
C THR A 98 -31.94 -2.19 20.14
N ASP A 99 -31.70 -1.49 21.26
CA ASP A 99 -32.01 -2.00 22.59
C ASP A 99 -33.04 -1.09 23.25
N GLU A 100 -34.32 -1.49 23.21
CA GLU A 100 -35.12 -1.29 24.43
C GLU A 100 -34.48 -2.22 25.48
N PRO A 101 -34.03 -1.71 26.63
CA PRO A 101 -33.60 -2.59 27.70
C PRO A 101 -34.77 -3.51 28.03
N GLU A 102 -34.58 -4.83 27.89
CA GLU A 102 -35.55 -5.80 28.42
C GLU A 102 -35.80 -5.43 29.88
N GLU A 103 -36.99 -4.91 30.18
CA GLU A 103 -37.41 -4.74 31.57
C GLU A 103 -37.28 -6.12 32.23
N PRO A 104 -36.53 -6.27 33.32
CA PRO A 104 -36.41 -7.56 33.97
C PRO A 104 -37.82 -8.02 34.34
N GLU A 105 -38.21 -9.19 33.83
CA GLU A 105 -39.50 -9.79 34.14
C GLU A 105 -39.67 -9.81 35.65
N THR A 106 -40.71 -9.14 36.15
CA THR A 106 -41.02 -9.18 37.58
C THR A 106 -41.39 -10.62 37.93
N PRO A 107 -40.74 -11.23 38.93
CA PRO A 107 -40.99 -12.64 39.25
C PRO A 107 -42.46 -12.79 39.65
N THR A 108 -43.19 -13.59 38.88
CA THR A 108 -44.59 -13.93 39.17
C THR A 108 -44.68 -14.68 40.49
N GLU A 109 -45.78 -14.51 41.23
CA GLU A 109 -46.00 -15.13 42.56
C GLU A 109 -45.89 -16.67 42.58
N GLN A 110 -45.80 -17.32 41.41
CA GLN A 110 -45.56 -18.76 41.27
C GLN A 110 -44.12 -19.18 41.59
N ASP A 111 -43.16 -18.24 41.61
CA ASP A 111 -41.75 -18.51 41.94
C ASP A 111 -41.46 -18.48 43.46
N LYS A 112 -42.49 -18.26 44.29
CA LYS A 112 -42.39 -18.34 45.75
C LYS A 112 -42.93 -19.69 46.23
N VAL A 113 -42.15 -20.76 46.07
CA VAL A 113 -42.34 -22.03 46.79
C VAL A 113 -41.02 -22.53 47.34
#